data_AF-A0A973AZU4-F1
#
_entry.id   AF-A0A973AZU4-F1
#
_cell.length_a   1.000
_cell.length_b   1.000
_cell.length_c   1.000
_cell.angle_alpha   90.00
_cell.angle_beta   90.00
_cell.angle_gamma   90.00
#
_symmetry.space_group_name_H-M   'P 1'
#
loop_
_entity.id
_entity.type
_entity.pdbx_description
1 polymer ?
#
loop_
_entity_poly.entity_id
_entity_poly.type
_entity_poly.pdbx_seq_one_letter_code
_entity_poly.pdbx_strand_id
1 'polypeptide(L)' 'EAMRLDEDFLRALEYGMPPSGGVGIGIDRLLMTLTGLGIRETILFPLVKPER' A
#
# COMPACT_ATOMS: atom_id res chain seq x y z
N GLU A 1 13.17 6.64 4.45
CA GLU A 1 11.98 7.50 4.56
C GLU A 1 11.45 7.39 5.97
N ALA A 2 11.62 8.43 6.79
CA ALA A 2 11.12 8.44 8.16
C ALA A 2 9.67 8.95 8.18
N MET A 3 8.87 8.43 9.10
CA MET A 3 7.52 8.97 9.32
C MET A 3 7.64 10.40 9.84
N ARG A 4 6.80 11.30 9.33
CA ARG A 4 6.66 12.65 9.89
C ARG A 4 5.76 12.59 11.11
N LEU A 5 5.94 13.53 12.02
CA LEU A 5 5.02 13.73 13.13
C LEU A 5 3.66 14.22 12.58
N ASP A 6 2.59 13.56 13.03
CA ASP A 6 1.20 13.90 12.70
C ASP A 6 0.43 14.14 14.00
N GLU A 7 0.30 15.42 14.36
CA GLU A 7 -0.37 15.85 15.60
C GLU A 7 -1.86 15.53 15.60
N ASP A 8 -2.50 15.49 14.44
CA ASP A 8 -3.93 15.19 14.34
C ASP A 8 -4.17 13.68 14.53
N PHE A 9 -3.28 12.83 14.02
CA PHE A 9 -3.28 11.40 14.33
C PHE A 9 -3.09 11.14 15.82
N LEU A 10 -2.13 11.81 16.48
CA LEU A 10 -1.91 11.67 17.92
C LEU A 10 -3.12 12.12 18.74
N ARG A 11 -3.70 13.28 18.41
CA ARG A 11 -4.92 13.76 19.05
C ARG A 11 -6.07 12.76 18.91
N ALA A 12 -6.21 12.09 17.77
CA ALA A 12 -7.22 11.06 17.57
C ALA A 12 -7.02 9.84 18.50
N LEU A 13 -5.77 9.45 18.77
CA LEU A 13 -5.45 8.36 19.71
C LEU A 13 -5.74 8.72 21.17
N GLU A 14 -5.60 10.00 21.54
CA GLU A 14 -5.90 10.51 22.89
C GLU A 14 -7.38 10.36 23.26
N TYR A 15 -8.30 10.36 22.29
CA TYR A 15 -9.72 10.09 22.51
C TYR A 15 -10.01 8.62 22.89
N GLY A 16 -9.00 7.75 22.86
CA GLY A 16 -9.11 6.36 23.25
C GLY A 16 -9.36 5.45 22.04
N MET A 17 -8.28 5.00 21.41
CA MET A 17 -8.33 3.94 20.42
C MET A 17 -8.49 2.58 21.11
N PRO A 18 -9.59 1.82 20.87
CA PRO A 18 -9.72 0.46 21.38
C PRO A 18 -8.67 -0.46 20.76
N PRO A 19 -8.35 -1.61 21.39
CA PRO A 19 -7.45 -2.59 20.81
C PRO A 19 -8.00 -3.05 19.45
N SER A 20 -7.21 -2.86 18.40
CA SER A 20 -7.58 -3.17 17.03
C SER A 20 -6.38 -3.70 16.25
N GLY A 21 -6.66 -4.49 15.20
CA GLY A 21 -5.64 -5.05 14.30
C GLY A 21 -5.97 -4.69 12.86
N GLY A 22 -4.98 -4.18 12.14
CA GLY A 22 -5.06 -3.89 10.70
C GLY A 22 -4.07 -4.74 9.91
N VAL A 23 -4.44 -5.13 8.69
CA VAL A 23 -3.57 -5.86 7.77
C VAL A 23 -3.50 -5.13 6.42
N GLY A 24 -2.28 -4.99 5.89
CA GLY A 24 -2.05 -4.45 4.56
C GLY A 24 -1.57 -5.55 3.62
N ILE A 25 -2.27 -5.77 2.50
CA ILE A 25 -1.90 -6.73 1.46
C ILE A 25 -1.82 -6.00 0.11
N GLY A 26 -0.68 -6.10 -0.56
CA GLY A 26 -0.52 -5.56 -1.91
C GLY A 26 -1.18 -6.45 -2.94
N ILE A 27 -2.21 -5.95 -3.64
CA ILE A 27 -2.97 -6.73 -4.64
C ILE A 27 -2.08 -7.20 -5.79
N ASP A 28 -1.18 -6.36 -6.29
CA ASP A 28 -0.27 -6.76 -7.37
C ASP A 28 0.60 -7.95 -6.94
N ARG A 29 1.15 -7.91 -5.72
CA ARG A 29 1.97 -9.00 -5.18
C ARG A 29 1.15 -10.26 -4.91
N LEU A 30 -0.10 -10.10 -4.48
CA LEU A 30 -1.02 -11.22 -4.33
C LEU A 30 -1.24 -11.91 -5.68
N LEU A 31 -1.54 -11.14 -6.73
CA LEU A 31 -1.71 -11.67 -8.09
C LEU A 31 -0.43 -12.33 -8.60
N MET A 32 0.74 -11.70 -8.43
CA MET A 32 2.03 -12.30 -8.80
C MET A 32 2.26 -13.63 -8.09
N THR A 33 1.91 -13.72 -6.80
CA THR A 33 2.09 -14.96 -6.02
C THR A 33 1.14 -16.06 -6.49
N LEU A 34 -0.10 -15.71 -6.82
CA LEU A 34 -1.11 -16.65 -7.28
C LEU A 34 -0.90 -17.11 -8.73
N THR A 35 -0.36 -16.24 -9.58
CA THR A 35 -0.24 -16.47 -11.03
C THR A 35 1.18 -16.80 -11.49
N GLY A 36 2.19 -16.51 -10.67
CA GLY A 36 3.61 -16.61 -11.05
C GLY A 36 4.07 -15.54 -12.05
N LEU A 37 3.19 -14.60 -12.42
CA LEU A 37 3.47 -13.55 -13.40
C LEU A 37 4.14 -12.34 -12.75
N GLY A 38 4.81 -11.54 -13.56
CA GLY A 38 5.42 -10.28 -13.13
C GLY A 38 4.38 -9.15 -12.96
N ILE A 39 4.73 -8.11 -12.19
CA ILE A 39 3.82 -6.96 -11.94
C ILE A 39 3.37 -6.23 -13.23
N ARG A 40 4.19 -6.21 -14.27
CA ARG A 40 3.85 -5.56 -15.55
C ARG A 40 2.83 -6.37 -16.35
N GLU A 41 2.68 -7.65 -16.04
CA GLU A 41 1.73 -8.57 -16.68
C GLU A 41 0.39 -8.61 -15.92
N THR A 42 0.40 -8.21 -14.63
CA THR A 42 -0.82 -8.12 -13.80
C THR A 42 -1.53 -6.76 -13.92
N ILE A 43 -0.87 -5.73 -14.45
CA ILE A 43 -1.41 -4.38 -14.64
C ILE A 43 -1.81 -4.19 -16.11
N LEU A 44 -3.06 -3.77 -16.37
CA LEU A 44 -3.57 -3.56 -17.74
C LEU A 44 -2.78 -2.53 -18.54
N PHE A 45 -2.38 -1.42 -17.90
CA PHE A 45 -1.65 -0.32 -18.53
C PHE A 45 -0.45 0.05 -17.65
N PRO A 46 0.66 -0.70 -17.71
CA PRO A 46 1.83 -0.39 -16.89
C PRO A 46 2.43 0.94 -17.36
N LEU A 47 2.96 1.72 -16.41
CA LEU A 47 3.69 2.94 -16.76
C LEU A 47 4.89 2.59 -17.64
N VAL A 48 4.87 3.11 -18.87
CA VAL A 48 5.96 2.99 -19.85
C VAL A 48 6.64 4.33 -20.04
N LYS A 49 7.94 4.31 -20.35
CA LYS A 49 8.65 5.53 -20.71
C LYS A 49 8.12 6.01 -22.06
N PRO A 50 7.73 7.30 -22.19
CA PRO A 50 7.32 7.85 -23.49
C PRO A 50 8.42 7.67 -24.53
N GLU A 51 8.03 7.29 -25.74
CA GLU A 51 8.89 7.42 -26.92
C GLU A 51 9.00 8.92 -27.25
N ARG A 52 10.23 9.38 -27.51
CA ARG A 52 10.57 10.81 -27.62
C ARG A 52 9.65 11.60 -28.55
#